data_AF-A0A354V415-F1
#
_entry.id   AF-A0A354V415-F1
#
_cell.length_a   1.000
_cell.length_b   1.000
_cell.length_c   1.000
_cell.angle_alpha   90.00
_cell.angle_beta   90.00
_cell.angle_gamma   90.00
#
_symmetry.space_group_name_H-M   'P 1'
#
loop_
_entity.id
_entity.type
_entity.pdbx_description
1 polymer ?
#
loop_
_entity_poly.entity_id
_entity_poly.type
_entity_poly.pdbx_seq_one_letter_code
_entity_poly.pdbx_strand_id
1 'polypeptide(L)'
;MTDGPFRNAKLSSRWKRYGEDLVSDAASPKERIAQACHSMLDDFDIKAFSSILSSLRRYVQHPQMDLDPTAPVETIFDNNPRSFLTDSLQKHIAANLRDQLSPEVALHRALGSTVREWIGITRNRMDEECIVARDNRDMSREEYKKGIERNGVTFAGINPGDLCDALTKGNRQAFKSELRKKAGVDEGPDE
;
A
#
# COMPACT_ATOMS: atom_id res chain seq x y z
N MET A 1 13.16 22.68 -13.86
CA MET A 1 12.46 21.43 -13.48
C MET A 1 11.34 21.26 -14.48
N THR A 2 11.45 20.30 -15.40
CA THR A 2 10.30 19.86 -16.18
C THR A 2 9.46 19.02 -15.26
N ASP A 3 8.36 19.57 -14.76
CA ASP A 3 7.48 18.87 -13.85
C ASP A 3 6.94 17.59 -14.53
N GLY A 4 7.13 16.43 -13.89
CA GLY A 4 6.80 15.13 -14.47
C GLY A 4 5.32 14.92 -14.81
N PRO A 5 4.94 13.73 -15.30
CA PRO A 5 3.61 13.47 -15.87
C PRO A 5 2.45 13.72 -14.88
N PHE A 6 2.70 13.62 -13.58
CA PHE A 6 1.71 13.86 -12.52
C PHE A 6 1.83 15.23 -11.85
N ARG A 7 2.44 16.21 -12.51
CA ARG A 7 2.65 17.56 -11.95
C ARG A 7 1.39 18.21 -11.40
N ASN A 8 0.28 18.08 -12.14
CA ASN A 8 -1.01 18.68 -11.81
C ASN A 8 -1.92 17.76 -10.98
N ALA A 9 -1.50 16.51 -10.73
CA ALA A 9 -2.26 15.55 -9.96
C ALA A 9 -2.27 15.90 -8.47
N LYS A 10 -3.39 15.63 -7.78
CA LYS A 10 -3.53 15.75 -6.32
C LYS A 10 -2.91 14.54 -5.62
N LEU A 11 -1.63 14.33 -5.89
CA LEU A 11 -0.82 13.24 -5.38
C LEU A 11 0.30 13.77 -4.48
N SER A 12 0.74 12.95 -3.54
CA SER A 12 1.95 13.24 -2.76
C SER A 12 3.17 13.33 -3.69
N SER A 13 4.22 14.02 -3.24
CA SER A 13 5.47 14.16 -4.01
C SER A 13 6.08 12.81 -4.41
N ARG A 14 5.88 11.78 -3.58
CA ARG A 14 6.36 10.42 -3.85
C ARG A 14 5.63 9.74 -4.99
N TRP A 15 4.31 9.92 -5.06
CA TRP A 15 3.51 9.44 -6.18
C TRP A 15 3.81 10.23 -7.45
N LYS A 16 4.10 11.54 -7.35
CA LYS A 16 4.60 12.32 -8.49
C LYS A 16 5.94 11.79 -9.01
N ARG A 17 6.87 11.46 -8.11
CA ARG A 17 8.14 10.80 -8.44
C ARG A 17 7.93 9.44 -9.09
N TYR A 18 6.99 8.65 -8.57
CA TYR A 18 6.61 7.38 -9.19
C TYR A 18 6.14 7.57 -10.64
N GLY A 19 5.34 8.61 -10.90
CA GLY A 19 4.95 8.99 -12.27
C GLY A 19 6.14 9.27 -13.18
N GLU A 20 7.17 9.97 -12.71
CA GLU A 20 8.42 10.18 -13.46
C GLU A 20 9.11 8.84 -13.76
N ASP A 21 9.18 7.93 -12.78
CA ASP A 21 9.80 6.61 -12.92
C ASP A 21 9.04 5.69 -13.90
N LEU A 22 7.73 5.91 -14.10
CA LEU A 22 6.93 5.21 -15.09
C LEU A 22 7.35 5.57 -16.51
N VAL A 23 7.54 6.86 -16.81
CA VAL A 23 7.84 7.33 -18.17
C VAL A 23 9.35 7.34 -18.48
N SER A 24 10.19 7.39 -17.44
CA SER A 24 11.65 7.39 -17.57
C SER A 24 12.25 6.00 -17.80
N ASP A 25 13.21 5.88 -18.72
CA ASP A 25 13.99 4.65 -18.90
C ASP A 25 15.10 4.47 -17.87
N ALA A 26 15.38 5.50 -17.07
CA ALA A 26 16.41 5.47 -16.03
C ALA A 26 15.98 4.74 -14.75
N ALA A 27 14.69 4.37 -14.63
CA ALA A 27 14.16 3.62 -13.51
C ALA A 27 13.99 2.13 -13.89
N SER A 28 14.67 1.27 -13.15
CA SER A 28 14.55 -0.18 -13.27
C SER A 28 13.19 -0.68 -12.74
N PRO A 29 12.76 -1.89 -13.14
CA PRO A 29 11.54 -2.50 -12.59
C PRO A 29 11.55 -2.62 -11.06
N LYS A 30 12.70 -2.96 -10.46
CA LYS A 30 12.82 -3.11 -9.00
C LYS A 30 12.69 -1.76 -8.27
N GLU A 31 13.26 -0.70 -8.83
CA GLU A 31 13.13 0.66 -8.26
C GLU A 31 11.69 1.14 -8.33
N ARG A 32 10.98 0.90 -9.44
CA ARG A 32 9.55 1.21 -9.55
C ARG A 32 8.71 0.48 -8.49
N ILE A 33 8.96 -0.81 -8.28
CA ILE A 33 8.28 -1.61 -7.24
C ILE A 33 8.56 -1.01 -5.86
N ALA A 34 9.83 -0.75 -5.54
CA ALA A 34 10.21 -0.17 -4.26
C ALA A 34 9.57 1.22 -4.04
N GLN A 35 9.56 2.06 -5.08
CA GLN A 35 8.96 3.39 -5.04
C GLN A 35 7.44 3.32 -4.83
N ALA A 36 6.75 2.39 -5.50
CA ALA A 36 5.32 2.17 -5.31
C ALA A 36 5.01 1.69 -3.89
N CYS A 37 5.69 0.65 -3.40
CA CYS A 37 5.51 0.14 -2.03
C CYS A 37 5.81 1.21 -0.96
N HIS A 38 6.89 1.98 -1.15
CA HIS A 38 7.26 3.07 -0.25
C HIS A 38 6.20 4.18 -0.26
N SER A 39 5.69 4.55 -1.43
CA SER A 39 4.63 5.56 -1.56
C SER A 39 3.32 5.10 -0.92
N MET A 40 2.96 3.82 -1.06
CA MET A 40 1.80 3.23 -0.40
C MET A 40 1.89 3.37 1.13
N LEU A 41 3.00 2.97 1.74
CA LEU A 41 3.16 3.02 3.20
C LEU A 41 3.21 4.44 3.80
N ASP A 42 3.67 5.43 3.02
CA ASP A 42 3.76 6.82 3.49
C ASP A 42 2.46 7.62 3.28
N ASP A 43 1.63 7.28 2.29
CA ASP A 43 0.33 7.94 2.04
C ASP A 43 -0.76 7.53 3.06
N PHE A 44 -0.38 6.74 4.08
CA PHE A 44 -1.28 6.13 5.04
C PHE A 44 -0.87 6.34 6.51
N ASP A 45 -1.87 6.48 7.37
CA ASP A 45 -1.67 6.52 8.82
C ASP A 45 -1.41 5.12 9.40
N ILE A 46 -0.17 4.67 9.24
CA ILE A 46 0.31 3.40 9.80
C ILE A 46 0.10 3.30 11.32
N LYS A 47 0.09 4.42 12.07
CA LYS A 47 -0.07 4.39 13.52
C LYS A 47 -1.51 4.06 13.89
N ALA A 48 -2.48 4.70 13.23
CA ALA A 48 -3.91 4.39 13.42
C ALA A 48 -4.19 2.91 13.12
N PHE A 49 -3.64 2.37 12.03
CA PHE A 49 -3.77 0.94 11.71
C PHE A 49 -3.10 0.03 12.73
N SER A 50 -1.90 0.40 13.19
CA SER A 50 -1.15 -0.38 14.17
C SER A 50 -1.91 -0.48 15.50
N SER A 51 -2.64 0.56 15.89
CA SER A 51 -3.53 0.56 17.07
C SER A 51 -4.64 -0.49 16.95
N ILE A 52 -5.36 -0.48 15.82
CA ILE A 52 -6.42 -1.47 15.54
C ILE A 52 -5.85 -2.88 15.50
N LEU A 53 -4.74 -3.07 14.77
CA LEU A 53 -4.11 -4.37 14.64
C LEU A 53 -3.63 -4.91 16.00
N SER A 54 -3.12 -4.05 16.87
CA SER A 54 -2.72 -4.43 18.23
C SER A 54 -3.92 -4.86 19.07
N SER A 55 -5.04 -4.15 18.94
CA SER A 55 -6.30 -4.49 19.63
C SER A 55 -6.85 -5.84 19.16
N LEU A 56 -6.85 -6.09 17.85
CA LEU A 56 -7.25 -7.37 17.26
C LEU A 56 -6.31 -8.50 17.69
N ARG A 57 -4.99 -8.28 17.70
CA ARG A 57 -4.03 -9.28 18.19
C ARG A 57 -4.25 -9.62 19.65
N ARG A 58 -4.50 -8.62 20.50
CA ARG A 58 -4.77 -8.83 21.92
C ARG A 58 -6.03 -9.68 22.11
N TYR A 59 -7.09 -9.39 21.34
CA TYR A 59 -8.32 -10.18 21.33
C TYR A 59 -8.04 -11.64 20.94
N VAL A 60 -7.36 -11.86 19.82
CA VAL A 60 -7.02 -13.21 19.34
C VAL A 60 -6.14 -13.99 20.32
N GLN A 61 -5.19 -13.33 20.98
CA GLN A 61 -4.26 -13.95 21.94
C GLN A 61 -4.90 -14.29 23.28
N HIS A 62 -6.05 -13.71 23.59
CA HIS A 62 -6.81 -13.99 24.81
C HIS A 62 -8.20 -14.46 24.39
N PRO A 63 -8.34 -15.72 23.92
CA PRO A 63 -9.63 -16.24 23.52
C PRO A 63 -10.58 -16.14 24.72
N GLN A 64 -11.47 -15.17 24.69
CA GLN A 64 -12.63 -15.19 25.55
C GLN A 64 -13.51 -16.34 25.04
N MET A 65 -14.26 -17.00 25.93
CA MET A 65 -15.25 -17.99 25.49
C MET A 65 -16.46 -17.29 24.84
N ASP A 66 -16.18 -16.45 23.84
CA ASP A 66 -17.19 -15.71 23.10
C ASP A 66 -17.92 -16.70 22.20
N LEU A 67 -19.23 -16.83 22.43
CA LEU A 67 -20.11 -17.59 21.54
C LEU A 67 -20.23 -16.93 20.17
N ASP A 68 -20.00 -15.61 20.10
CA ASP A 68 -19.96 -14.83 18.87
C ASP A 68 -18.71 -13.92 18.85
N PRO A 69 -17.64 -14.30 18.12
CA PRO A 69 -16.44 -13.49 18.00
C PRO A 69 -16.63 -12.23 17.13
N THR A 70 -17.78 -12.07 16.47
CA THR A 70 -18.05 -10.94 15.58
C THR A 70 -18.26 -9.64 16.35
N ALA A 71 -19.10 -9.65 17.38
CA ALA A 71 -19.44 -8.44 18.14
C ALA A 71 -18.24 -7.75 18.84
N PRO A 72 -17.31 -8.49 19.49
CA PRO A 72 -16.10 -7.89 20.04
C PRO A 72 -15.20 -7.28 18.96
N VAL A 73 -15.07 -7.95 17.82
CA VAL A 73 -14.27 -7.47 16.69
C VAL A 73 -14.86 -6.20 16.10
N GLU A 74 -16.18 -6.13 15.89
CA GLU A 74 -16.87 -4.92 15.43
C GLU A 74 -16.66 -3.75 16.39
N THR A 75 -16.77 -4.01 17.70
CA THR A 75 -16.52 -3.01 18.75
C THR A 75 -15.09 -2.45 18.69
N ILE A 76 -14.09 -3.26 18.34
CA ILE A 76 -12.70 -2.78 18.15
C ILE A 76 -12.64 -1.76 17.00
N PHE A 77 -13.32 -2.03 15.88
CA PHE A 77 -13.34 -1.09 14.75
C PHE A 77 -14.11 0.19 15.06
N ASP A 78 -15.26 0.10 15.74
CA ASP A 78 -16.09 1.26 16.06
C ASP A 78 -15.40 2.23 17.04
N ASN A 79 -14.47 1.74 17.84
CA ASN A 79 -13.68 2.56 18.77
C ASN A 79 -12.43 3.20 18.13
N ASN A 80 -12.17 3.01 16.84
CA ASN A 80 -10.98 3.53 16.17
C ASN A 80 -11.32 4.34 14.90
N PRO A 81 -10.44 5.25 14.46
CA PRO A 81 -10.65 6.00 13.22
C PRO A 81 -10.81 5.09 12.00
N ARG A 82 -11.80 5.43 11.16
CA ARG A 82 -12.02 4.73 9.89
C ARG A 82 -11.10 5.25 8.80
N SER A 83 -10.70 4.32 7.94
CA SER A 83 -9.85 4.53 6.77
C SER A 83 -10.14 3.40 5.79
N PHE A 84 -9.77 3.58 4.53
CA PHE A 84 -9.92 2.53 3.52
C PHE A 84 -9.35 1.17 3.98
N LEU A 85 -8.14 1.16 4.56
CA LEU A 85 -7.49 -0.08 5.01
C LEU A 85 -8.20 -0.71 6.22
N THR A 86 -8.73 0.10 7.13
CA THR A 86 -9.42 -0.41 8.32
C THR A 86 -10.82 -0.91 7.98
N ASP A 87 -11.53 -0.25 7.06
CA ASP A 87 -12.81 -0.70 6.52
C ASP A 87 -12.65 -2.01 5.71
N SER A 88 -11.61 -2.10 4.86
CA SER A 88 -11.28 -3.33 4.13
C SER A 88 -10.95 -4.47 5.11
N LEU A 89 -10.12 -4.21 6.13
CA LEU A 89 -9.81 -5.21 7.16
C LEU A 89 -11.06 -5.67 7.91
N GLN A 90 -11.94 -4.74 8.32
CA GLN A 90 -13.21 -5.05 8.99
C GLN A 90 -14.09 -5.95 8.13
N LYS A 91 -14.25 -5.61 6.85
CA LYS A 91 -15.03 -6.40 5.91
C LYS A 91 -14.49 -7.82 5.77
N HIS A 92 -13.18 -7.98 5.57
CA HIS A 92 -12.57 -9.29 5.37
C HIS A 92 -12.58 -10.15 6.63
N ILE A 93 -12.30 -9.56 7.81
CA ILE A 93 -12.33 -10.33 9.06
C ILE A 93 -13.76 -10.75 9.42
N ALA A 94 -14.76 -9.88 9.22
CA ALA A 94 -16.16 -10.22 9.45
C ALA A 94 -16.64 -11.35 8.53
N ALA A 95 -16.25 -11.33 7.25
CA ALA A 95 -16.56 -12.42 6.32
C ALA A 95 -15.94 -13.74 6.79
N ASN A 96 -14.66 -13.73 7.16
CA ASN A 96 -13.96 -14.92 7.65
C ASN A 96 -14.56 -15.49 8.95
N LEU A 97 -15.00 -14.64 9.87
CA LEU A 97 -15.66 -15.08 11.12
C LEU A 97 -17.04 -15.69 10.84
N ARG A 98 -17.80 -15.13 9.89
CA ARG A 98 -19.08 -15.71 9.43
C ARG A 98 -18.90 -17.09 8.80
N ASP A 99 -17.75 -17.32 8.15
CA ASP A 99 -17.34 -18.63 7.63
C ASP A 99 -16.82 -19.58 8.72
N GLN A 100 -17.02 -19.25 10.00
CA GLN A 100 -16.65 -20.04 11.18
C GLN A 100 -15.14 -20.31 11.31
N LEU A 101 -14.30 -19.45 10.72
CA LEU A 101 -12.87 -19.51 10.96
C LEU A 101 -12.55 -19.02 12.39
N SER A 102 -11.52 -19.60 13.00
CA SER A 102 -11.05 -19.11 14.29
C SER A 102 -10.59 -17.65 14.17
N PRO A 103 -10.71 -16.82 15.23
CA PRO A 103 -10.30 -15.41 15.17
C PRO A 103 -8.86 -15.19 14.67
N GLU A 104 -7.95 -16.11 15.01
CA GLU A 104 -6.57 -16.08 14.55
C GLU A 104 -6.46 -16.26 13.03
N VAL A 105 -7.07 -17.31 12.51
CA VAL A 105 -7.06 -17.61 11.06
C VAL A 105 -7.82 -16.54 10.29
N ALA A 106 -8.93 -16.05 10.84
CA ALA A 106 -9.71 -14.97 10.27
C ALA A 106 -8.90 -13.68 10.13
N LEU A 107 -8.18 -13.27 11.18
CA LEU A 107 -7.31 -12.10 11.15
C LEU A 107 -6.17 -12.27 10.13
N HIS A 108 -5.49 -13.41 10.12
CA HIS A 108 -4.39 -13.67 9.19
C HIS A 108 -4.85 -13.60 7.73
N ARG A 109 -5.96 -14.28 7.38
CA ARG A 109 -6.53 -14.24 6.03
C ARG A 109 -7.06 -12.86 5.65
N ALA A 110 -7.62 -12.13 6.62
CA ALA A 110 -8.14 -10.78 6.39
C ALA A 110 -7.02 -9.80 6.06
N LEU A 111 -5.89 -9.86 6.77
CA LEU A 111 -4.71 -9.03 6.46
C LEU A 111 -4.20 -9.28 5.04
N GLY A 112 -4.02 -10.54 4.66
CA GLY A 112 -3.56 -10.89 3.31
C GLY A 112 -4.54 -10.46 2.21
N SER A 113 -5.85 -10.46 2.49
CA SER A 113 -6.88 -10.00 1.53
C SER A 113 -6.93 -8.48 1.44
N THR A 114 -6.83 -7.79 2.57
CA THR A 114 -6.75 -6.33 2.68
C THR A 114 -5.58 -5.77 1.88
N VAL A 115 -4.38 -6.36 2.01
CA VAL A 115 -3.20 -5.92 1.26
C VAL A 115 -3.36 -6.11 -0.24
N ARG A 116 -3.92 -7.24 -0.68
CA ARG A 116 -4.20 -7.48 -2.11
C ARG A 116 -5.20 -6.49 -2.68
N GLU A 117 -6.26 -6.18 -1.93
CA GLU A 117 -7.23 -5.16 -2.32
C GLU A 117 -6.59 -3.77 -2.39
N TRP A 118 -5.74 -3.42 -1.42
CA TRP A 118 -5.01 -2.16 -1.40
C TRP A 118 -4.07 -1.98 -2.58
N ILE A 119 -3.30 -3.02 -2.94
CA ILE A 119 -2.46 -3.04 -4.14
C ILE A 119 -3.33 -2.77 -5.38
N GLY A 120 -4.46 -3.48 -5.52
CA GLY A 120 -5.35 -3.35 -6.67
C GLY A 120 -5.95 -1.95 -6.81
N ILE A 121 -6.46 -1.38 -5.71
CA ILE A 121 -7.04 -0.04 -5.72
C ILE A 121 -5.98 1.02 -6.00
N THR A 122 -4.79 0.89 -5.43
CA THR A 122 -3.69 1.83 -5.68
C THR A 122 -3.24 1.76 -7.15
N ARG A 123 -3.14 0.57 -7.73
CA ARG A 123 -2.84 0.40 -9.16
C ARG A 123 -3.86 1.14 -10.02
N ASN A 124 -5.15 0.90 -9.77
CA ASN A 124 -6.23 1.53 -10.54
C ASN A 124 -6.20 3.05 -10.40
N ARG A 125 -5.95 3.58 -9.19
CA ARG A 125 -5.75 5.03 -8.98
C ARG A 125 -4.60 5.57 -9.84
N MET A 126 -3.47 4.86 -9.94
CA MET A 126 -2.35 5.29 -10.79
C MET A 126 -2.65 5.18 -12.30
N ASP A 127 -3.45 4.21 -12.72
CA ASP A 127 -3.94 4.12 -14.10
C ASP A 127 -4.87 5.31 -14.43
N GLU A 128 -5.75 5.69 -13.51
CA GLU A 128 -6.62 6.86 -13.64
C GLU A 128 -5.80 8.15 -13.76
N GLU A 129 -4.78 8.33 -12.92
CA GLU A 129 -3.88 9.49 -13.00
C GLU A 129 -3.10 9.50 -14.33
N CYS A 130 -2.77 8.33 -14.89
CA CYS A 130 -2.21 8.25 -16.23
C CYS A 130 -3.18 8.75 -17.30
N ILE A 131 -4.46 8.39 -17.21
CA ILE A 131 -5.52 8.85 -18.12
C ILE A 131 -5.68 10.36 -18.02
N VAL A 132 -5.78 10.89 -16.79
CA VAL A 132 -5.95 12.34 -16.55
C VAL A 132 -4.76 13.12 -17.08
N ALA A 133 -3.53 12.67 -16.83
CA ALA A 133 -2.33 13.33 -17.32
C ALA A 133 -2.24 13.34 -18.85
N ARG A 134 -2.66 12.26 -19.52
CA ARG A 134 -2.77 12.24 -20.99
C ARG A 134 -3.80 13.26 -21.48
N ASP A 135 -4.98 13.29 -20.87
CA ASP A 135 -6.08 14.16 -21.27
C ASP A 135 -5.73 15.65 -21.08
N ASN A 136 -4.95 15.96 -20.05
CA ASN A 136 -4.40 17.29 -19.78
C ASN A 136 -3.14 17.63 -20.60
N ARG A 137 -2.65 16.71 -21.45
CA ARG A 137 -1.41 16.84 -22.23
C ARG A 137 -0.14 16.97 -21.38
N ASP A 138 -0.20 16.50 -20.12
CA ASP A 138 0.97 16.32 -19.25
C ASP A 138 1.74 15.03 -19.61
N MET A 139 1.11 14.13 -20.38
CA MET A 139 1.75 12.98 -21.04
C MET A 139 1.41 12.91 -22.52
N SER A 140 2.42 12.58 -23.33
CA SER A 140 2.24 12.14 -24.72
C SER A 140 1.54 10.77 -24.78
N ARG A 141 1.10 10.37 -25.99
CA ARG A 141 0.45 9.06 -26.20
C ARG A 141 1.43 7.91 -25.94
N GLU A 142 2.68 8.10 -26.30
CA GLU A 142 3.77 7.15 -26.13
C GLU A 142 4.09 6.98 -24.64
N GLU A 143 4.20 8.08 -23.89
CA GLU A 143 4.39 8.07 -22.43
C GLU A 143 3.20 7.43 -21.72
N TYR A 144 1.97 7.73 -22.14
CA TYR A 144 0.77 7.09 -21.59
C TYR A 144 0.79 5.56 -21.78
N LYS A 145 1.06 5.08 -23.00
CA LYS A 145 1.14 3.64 -23.28
C LYS A 145 2.18 2.95 -22.40
N LYS A 146 3.37 3.57 -22.31
CA LYS A 146 4.49 3.11 -21.50
C LYS A 146 4.16 3.14 -20.00
N GLY A 147 3.48 4.18 -19.53
CA GLY A 147 3.05 4.38 -18.16
C GLY A 147 2.07 3.29 -17.70
N ILE A 148 1.02 3.03 -18.47
CA ILE A 148 0.03 1.98 -18.17
C ILE A 148 0.69 0.59 -18.13
N GLU A 149 1.50 0.26 -19.14
CA GLU A 149 2.20 -1.03 -19.18
C GLU A 149 3.11 -1.22 -17.96
N ARG A 150 3.91 -0.22 -17.64
CA ARG A 150 4.85 -0.28 -16.52
C ARG A 150 4.15 -0.22 -15.17
N ASN A 151 3.02 0.47 -15.05
CA ASN A 151 2.19 0.44 -13.84
C ASN A 151 1.67 -0.97 -13.61
N GLY A 152 1.11 -1.60 -14.65
CA GLY A 152 0.68 -3.00 -14.61
C GLY A 152 1.78 -3.96 -14.17
N VAL A 153 2.95 -3.89 -14.81
CA VAL A 153 4.12 -4.72 -14.46
C VAL A 153 4.61 -4.45 -13.04
N THR A 154 4.63 -3.19 -12.61
CA THR A 154 5.10 -2.80 -11.27
C THR A 154 4.20 -3.39 -10.21
N PHE A 155 2.88 -3.16 -10.29
CA PHE A 155 1.94 -3.65 -9.29
C PHE A 155 1.78 -5.17 -9.30
N ALA A 156 1.97 -5.83 -10.46
CA ALA A 156 2.05 -7.29 -10.52
C ALA A 156 3.32 -7.85 -9.86
N GLY A 157 4.41 -7.06 -9.81
CA GLY A 157 5.67 -7.43 -9.15
C GLY A 157 5.70 -7.14 -7.65
N ILE A 158 4.69 -6.49 -7.08
CA ILE A 158 4.58 -6.26 -5.64
C ILE A 158 4.24 -7.58 -4.95
N ASN A 159 5.08 -8.01 -4.01
CA ASN A 159 4.80 -9.15 -3.14
C ASN A 159 3.85 -8.72 -1.99
N PRO A 160 2.62 -9.25 -1.93
CA PRO A 160 1.68 -8.89 -0.86
C PRO A 160 2.17 -9.29 0.54
N GLY A 161 2.99 -10.35 0.64
CA GLY A 161 3.56 -10.80 1.90
C GLY A 161 4.47 -9.73 2.52
N ASP A 162 5.37 -9.16 1.72
CA ASP A 162 6.32 -8.15 2.18
C ASP A 162 5.61 -6.86 2.65
N LEU A 163 4.55 -6.45 1.95
CA LEU A 163 3.71 -5.32 2.37
C LEU A 163 2.91 -5.64 3.64
N CYS A 164 2.36 -6.85 3.76
CA CYS A 164 1.66 -7.30 4.95
C CYS A 164 2.58 -7.29 6.18
N ASP A 165 3.82 -7.75 6.00
CA ASP A 165 4.87 -7.71 7.02
C ASP A 165 5.22 -6.28 7.44
N ALA A 166 5.42 -5.39 6.46
CA ALA A 166 5.71 -3.98 6.71
C ALA A 166 4.58 -3.29 7.49
N LEU A 167 3.32 -3.53 7.10
CA LEU A 167 2.14 -3.04 7.81
C LEU A 167 2.07 -3.60 9.24
N THR A 168 2.28 -4.90 9.38
CA THR A 168 2.26 -5.62 10.66
C THR A 168 3.28 -5.10 11.66
N LYS A 169 4.47 -4.73 11.17
CA LYS A 169 5.59 -4.22 11.97
C LYS A 169 5.56 -2.69 12.12
N GLY A 170 4.62 -2.00 11.47
CA GLY A 170 4.59 -0.54 11.43
C GLY A 170 5.82 0.08 10.72
N ASN A 171 6.49 -0.67 9.84
CA ASN A 171 7.76 -0.26 9.23
C ASN A 171 7.54 0.48 7.90
N ARG A 172 7.44 1.81 7.95
CA ARG A 172 7.35 2.67 6.75
C ARG A 172 8.59 2.65 5.85
N GLN A 173 9.75 2.21 6.37
CA GLN A 173 11.01 2.24 5.64
C GLN A 173 11.38 0.88 5.04
N ALA A 174 10.45 -0.09 5.04
CA ALA A 174 10.70 -1.47 4.63
C ALA A 174 11.26 -1.62 3.21
N PHE A 175 11.01 -0.66 2.32
CA PHE A 175 11.45 -0.69 0.91
C PHE A 175 12.50 0.39 0.57
N LYS A 176 13.04 1.08 1.58
CA LYS A 176 13.96 2.20 1.37
C LYS A 176 15.36 1.75 0.90
N SER A 177 15.80 0.57 1.33
CA SER A 177 17.12 0.02 0.96
C SER A 177 17.27 -0.15 -0.55
N GLU A 178 16.20 -0.58 -1.21
CA GLU A 178 16.11 -0.81 -2.64
C GLU A 178 16.19 0.51 -3.41
N LEU A 179 15.67 1.61 -2.84
CA LEU A 179 15.75 2.96 -3.39
C LEU A 179 17.14 3.59 -3.22
N ARG A 180 17.86 3.24 -2.13
CA ARG A 180 19.20 3.77 -1.83
C ARG A 180 20.33 3.20 -2.70
N LYS A 181 20.12 2.08 -3.39
CA LYS A 181 21.12 1.50 -4.30
C LYS A 181 21.55 2.44 -5.44
N LYS A 182 20.80 3.52 -5.67
CA LYS A 182 21.13 4.60 -6.61
C LYS A 182 21.97 5.74 -5.99
N ALA A 183 21.94 5.93 -4.67
CA ALA A 183 22.66 7.01 -3.99
C ALA A 183 24.12 6.65 -3.63
N GLY A 184 24.42 5.35 -3.51
CA GLY A 184 25.72 4.87 -3.02
C GLY A 184 26.89 4.91 -4.01
N VAL A 185 26.86 5.79 -5.03
CA VAL A 185 28.04 6.02 -5.90
C VAL A 185 28.72 7.37 -5.60
N ASP A 186 28.13 8.27 -4.80
CA ASP A 186 28.76 9.56 -4.50
C ASP A 186 28.30 10.24 -3.20
N GLU A 187 28.31 9.55 -2.06
CA GLU A 187 28.34 10.23 -0.76
C GLU A 187 29.41 9.57 0.10
N GLY A 188 30.57 10.23 0.17
CA GLY A 188 31.67 9.90 1.09
C GLY A 188 31.23 10.06 2.56
N PRO A 189 32.07 9.62 3.51
CA PRO A 189 31.69 9.57 4.92
C PRO A 189 31.50 10.98 5.47
N ASP A 190 30.33 11.26 6.04
CA ASP A 190 30.12 12.41 6.91
C ASP A 190 30.85 12.16 8.23
N GLU A 191 31.83 13.02 8.54
CA GLU A 191 32.40 13.21 9.89
C GLU A 191 31.42 13.97 10.80
#